data_AF-A0A1H3SSX2-F1
#
_entry.id   AF-A0A1H3SSX2-F1
#
_cell.length_a   1.000
_cell.length_b   1.000
_cell.length_c   1.000
_cell.angle_alpha   90.00
_cell.angle_beta   90.00
_cell.angle_gamma   90.00
#
_symmetry.space_group_name_H-M   'P 1'
#
loop_
_entity.id
_entity.type
_entity.pdbx_description
1 polymer ?
#
loop_
_entity_poly.entity_id
_entity_poly.type
_entity_poly.pdbx_seq_one_letter_code
_entity_poly.pdbx_strand_id
1 'polypeptide(L)' 'MQVTNSLQHILQVYGDQVIAGREVMIGLRNGVVVLQPGGADEAPIVIRVDEVDEYLDMTIQEVFEA' A
#
# COMPACT_ATOMS: atom_id res chain seq x y z
N MET A 1 -18.15 7.54 -5.44
CA MET A 1 -16.79 7.65 -4.89
C MET A 1 -15.82 7.38 -6.03
N GLN A 2 -15.19 8.41 -6.61
CA GLN A 2 -14.19 8.18 -7.66
C GLN A 2 -12.90 7.77 -6.97
N VAL A 3 -12.41 6.57 -7.26
CA VAL A 3 -11.04 6.19 -6.94
C VAL A 3 -10.16 7.20 -7.67
N THR A 4 -9.46 8.05 -6.93
CA THR A 4 -8.59 9.07 -7.50
C THR A 4 -7.56 8.38 -8.39
N ASN A 5 -7.14 9.04 -9.49
CA ASN A 5 -6.18 8.50 -10.46
C ASN A 5 -4.94 7.85 -9.79
N SER A 6 -4.54 8.33 -8.62
CA SER A 6 -3.42 7.82 -7.82
C SER A 6 -3.60 6.39 -7.32
N LEU A 7 -4.77 6.02 -6.78
CA LEU A 7 -5.01 4.64 -6.30
C LEU A 7 -5.09 3.64 -7.45
N GLN A 8 -5.69 4.04 -8.57
CA GLN A 8 -5.69 3.22 -9.79
C GLN A 8 -4.27 3.02 -10.31
N HIS A 9 -3.45 4.08 -10.31
CA HIS A 9 -2.06 3.98 -10.73
C HIS A 9 -1.24 3.07 -9.81
N ILE A 10 -1.42 3.16 -8.49
CA ILE A 10 -0.80 2.26 -7.52
C ILE A 10 -1.14 0.79 -7.84
N LEU A 11 -2.42 0.49 -8.06
CA LEU A 11 -2.85 -0.88 -8.39
C LEU A 11 -2.31 -1.35 -9.75
N GLN A 12 -2.20 -0.45 -10.73
CA GLN A 12 -1.59 -0.78 -12.03
C GLN A 12 -0.09 -1.08 -11.92
N VAL A 13 0.63 -0.37 -11.06
CA VAL A 13 2.09 -0.52 -10.91
C VAL A 13 2.45 -1.74 -10.05
N TYR A 14 1.68 -2.01 -8.99
CA TYR A 14 2.04 -3.01 -7.99
C TYR A 14 1.13 -4.25 -7.98
N GLY A 15 -0.02 -4.22 -8.66
CA GLY A 15 -1.03 -5.28 -8.57
C GLY A 15 -0.51 -6.67 -8.91
N ASP A 16 0.29 -6.79 -9.98
CA ASP A 16 0.86 -8.07 -10.40
C ASP A 16 1.82 -8.65 -9.34
N GLN A 17 2.55 -7.80 -8.62
CA GLN A 17 3.44 -8.24 -7.55
C GLN A 17 2.63 -8.79 -6.37
N VAL A 18 1.50 -8.16 -6.06
CA VAL A 18 0.62 -8.57 -4.97
C VAL A 18 -0.10 -9.87 -5.31
N ILE A 19 -0.59 -10.00 -6.55
CA ILE A 19 -1.18 -11.26 -7.04
C ILE A 19 -0.13 -12.39 -7.04
N ALA A 20 1.15 -12.08 -7.25
CA ALA A 20 2.25 -13.03 -7.14
C ALA A 20 2.64 -13.38 -5.68
N GLY A 21 1.88 -12.92 -4.69
CA GLY A 21 2.06 -13.26 -3.27
C GLY A 21 2.94 -12.28 -2.49
N ARG A 22 3.33 -11.14 -3.07
CA ARG A 22 4.18 -10.15 -2.38
C ARG A 22 3.33 -9.10 -1.66
N GLU A 23 3.68 -8.78 -0.43
CA GLU A 23 3.12 -7.61 0.24
C GLU A 23 3.82 -6.34 -0.24
N VAL A 24 3.06 -5.27 -0.48
CA VAL A 24 3.57 -3.96 -0.87
C VAL A 24 3.09 -2.93 0.14
N MET A 25 4.03 -2.24 0.79
CA MET A 25 3.76 -1.18 1.75
C MET A 25 4.14 0.16 1.13
N ILE A 26 3.22 1.14 1.19
CA ILE A 26 3.39 2.47 0.64
C ILE A 26 3.25 3.47 1.79
N GLY A 27 4.36 4.10 2.17
CA GLY A 27 4.35 5.19 3.14
C GLY A 27 3.73 6.46 2.55
N LEU A 28 2.78 7.04 3.28
CA LEU A 28 2.23 8.37 3.05
C LEU A 28 2.68 9.30 4.16
N ARG A 29 2.48 10.61 4.00
CA ARG A 29 2.88 11.59 5.01
C ARG A 29 2.23 11.37 6.39
N ASN A 30 1.00 10.88 6.40
CA ASN A 30 0.16 10.73 7.60
C ASN A 30 -0.48 9.33 7.70
N GLY A 31 0.04 8.36 6.97
CA GLY A 31 -0.48 7.00 7.01
C GLY A 31 0.33 6.05 6.17
N VAL A 32 -0.12 4.81 6.11
CA VAL A 32 0.46 3.75 5.29
C VAL A 32 -0.66 3.08 4.52
N VAL A 33 -0.40 2.76 3.25
CA VAL A 33 -1.27 1.90 2.45
C VAL A 33 -0.56 0.57 2.27
N VAL A 34 -1.20 -0.51 2.69
CA VAL A 34 -0.70 -1.88 2.51
C VAL A 34 -1.56 -2.60 1.48
N LEU A 35 -0.90 -3.14 0.45
CA LEU A 35 -1.50 -4.05 -0.53
C LEU A 35 -1.03 -5.46 -0.22
N GLN A 36 -1.96 -6.37 0.00
CA GLN A 36 -1.66 -7.76 0.30
C GLN A 36 -2.50 -8.73 -0.54
N PRO A 37 -2.02 -9.95 -0.79
CA PRO A 37 -2.82 -10.98 -1.43
C PRO A 37 -4.07 -11.26 -0.60
N GLY A 38 -5.22 -11.39 -1.26
CA GLY A 38 -6.43 -11.83 -0.59
C GLY A 38 -6.39 -13.30 -0.21
N GLY A 39 -7.13 -13.64 0.85
CA GLY A 39 -7.44 -15.03 1.20
C GLY A 39 -8.38 -15.71 0.19
N ALA A 40 -8.69 -16.99 0.44
CA ALA A 40 -9.48 -17.83 -0.48
C ALA A 40 -10.88 -17.27 -0.82
N ASP A 41 -11.47 -16.49 0.08
CA ASP A 41 -12.81 -15.91 -0.05
C ASP A 41 -12.79 -14.37 -0.16
N GLU A 42 -11.62 -13.77 -0.39
CA GLU A 42 -11.43 -12.32 -0.48
C GLU A 42 -11.18 -11.87 -1.92
N ALA A 43 -11.19 -10.55 -2.13
CA ALA A 43 -10.73 -9.98 -3.39
C ALA A 43 -9.23 -10.31 -3.59
N PRO A 44 -8.75 -10.54 -4.83
CA PRO A 44 -7.36 -10.95 -5.08
C PRO A 44 -6.30 -10.02 -4.46
N ILE A 45 -6.64 -8.75 -4.31
CA ILE A 45 -5.83 -7.74 -3.62
C ILE A 45 -6.69 -7.12 -2.53
N VAL A 46 -6.20 -7.18 -1.29
CA VAL A 46 -6.77 -6.48 -0.14
C VAL A 46 -5.94 -5.23 0.12
N ILE A 47 -6.64 -4.10 0.27
CA ILE A 47 -6.04 -2.79 0.55
C ILE A 47 -6.36 -2.42 1.99
N ARG A 48 -5.33 -2.15 2.79
CA ARG A 48 -5.45 -1.60 4.14
C ARG A 48 -4.86 -0.20 4.17
N VAL A 49 -5.50 0.68 4.92
CA VAL A 49 -5.04 2.05 5.13
C VAL A 49 -5.02 2.28 6.63
N ASP A 50 -3.81 2.48 7.15
CA ASP A 50 -3.58 2.73 8.57
C ASP A 50 -3.08 4.18 8.73
N GLU A 51 -3.65 4.91 9.68
CA GLU A 51 -3.11 6.20 10.09
C GLU A 51 -1.85 5.98 10.93
N VAL A 52 -0.87 6.87 10.80
CA VAL A 52 0.31 6.87 11.67
C VAL A 52 0.22 8.06 12.63
N ASP A 53 0.40 7.78 13.93
CA ASP A 53 0.30 8.78 15.00
C ASP A 53 1.39 9.85 14.91
N GLU A 54 2.54 9.51 14.32
CA GLU A 54 3.64 10.43 14.04
C GLU A 54 3.72 10.70 12.54
N TYR A 55 3.80 11.98 12.17
CA TYR A 55 4.07 12.39 10.79
C TYR A 55 5.33 11.68 10.31
N LEU A 56 5.23 10.95 9.19
CA LEU A 56 6.38 10.41 8.49
C LEU A 56 7.10 11.59 7.80
N ASP A 57 7.79 12.40 8.61
CA ASP A 57 8.69 13.49 8.18
C ASP A 57 10.13 12.97 7.97
N MET A 58 10.25 11.65 7.86
CA MET A 58 11.46 10.92 7.51
C MET A 58 11.46 10.66 6.01
N THR A 59 12.62 10.77 5.39
CA THR A 59 12.79 10.39 3.98
C THR A 59 12.52 8.89 3.82
N ILE A 60 12.05 8.45 2.64
CA ILE A 60 11.80 7.01 2.33
C ILE A 60 12.99 6.12 2.75
N GLN A 61 14.19 6.67 2.68
CA GLN A 61 15.44 6.02 3.04
C GLN A 61 15.53 5.66 4.53
N GLU A 62 15.07 6.54 5.42
CA GLU A 62 15.13 6.33 6.86
C GLU A 62 14.04 5.37 7.37
N VAL A 63 12.96 5.17 6.61
CA VAL A 63 11.83 4.28 6.98
C VAL A 63 12.09 2.83 6.59
N PHE A 64 12.81 2.58 5.49
CA PHE A 64 12.97 1.23 4.90
C PHE A 64 14.39 0.67 4.92
N GLU A 65 15.42 1.42 5.35
CA GLU A 65 16.84 0.97 5.37
C GLU A 65 17.44 0.83 6.79
N ALA A 66 16.69 0.28 7.76
CA ALA A 66 17.23 -0.09 9.09
C ALA A 66 17.95 -1.45 9.09
#